data_AF-A0A4R0RCW9-F1
#
_entry.id   AF-A0A4R0RCW9-F1
#
_cell.length_a   1.000
_cell.length_b   1.000
_cell.length_c   1.000
_cell.angle_alpha   90.00
_cell.angle_beta   90.00
_cell.angle_gamma   90.00
#
_symmetry.space_group_name_H-M   'P 1'
#
loop_
_entity.id
_entity.type
_entity.pdbx_description
1 polymer ?
#
loop_
_entity_poly.entity_id
_entity_poly.type
_entity_poly.pdbx_seq_one_letter_code
_entity_poly.pdbx_strand_id
1 'polypeptide(L)'
;MQPVHFTTIPFELVLQILSFLACDDILSFFATCRSYRQLMSNESVWHELCGRFGVHDLAPFRLHDPNRTFKTVYTELLHAYGPLLGIWASNYPFVGNVIEFRVVAKEQNAGWEGIVGEVWHFPRDVGDSMSAPSAPDYHEFLRIELLSSVDSGTNGRLTRFLWKWHNTDEDGLPTTGTMLANPSDNPLILNGPNEHQFYVFDSREPDSVSMHPEFPPLHLRADTPSHPRVKFRDMKSFTVHMATPQALPTGLLYVAPASSFVSAEPETMPAIVPHSLHLNLPPDSAESALIQSLLSPPYLQDFLGALGMVGFGFGDGASPPSSSLYSGRYFPLKLPTPSRAAERSDHPDRGVPPRELTGLWLGFYETHGTEVLSLHYVEESGEIQAWKVTGDVHVPRGVVSWKFDTRLETRASDLLPNVLASLRADDITGQTPMQFYSGVGTLSTAGYIPSVREEDPLVAAIVNRNEIRIKWSVDDLALTYRRYPGRDVLTENVISEGIRRPTVAF
;
A
#
# COMPACT_ATOMS: atom_id res chain seq x y z
N MET A 1 44.30 34.14 -4.12
CA MET A 1 43.53 33.03 -3.52
C MET A 1 44.16 31.73 -3.98
N GLN A 2 44.57 30.84 -3.08
CA GLN A 2 44.99 29.49 -3.50
C GLN A 2 43.75 28.68 -3.89
N PRO A 3 43.82 27.85 -4.94
CA PRO A 3 42.71 26.96 -5.29
C PRO A 3 42.51 25.92 -4.18
N VAL A 4 41.28 25.81 -3.67
CA VAL A 4 40.90 24.76 -2.73
C VAL A 4 40.50 23.54 -3.54
N HIS A 5 41.15 22.40 -3.29
CA HIS A 5 40.84 21.14 -3.96
C HIS A 5 39.85 20.32 -3.11
N PHE A 6 39.00 19.51 -3.74
CA PHE A 6 38.07 18.64 -3.01
C PHE A 6 38.80 17.63 -2.10
N THR A 7 40.06 17.29 -2.43
CA THR A 7 40.92 16.38 -1.64
C THR A 7 41.42 17.00 -0.34
N THR A 8 41.31 18.31 -0.17
CA THR A 8 41.72 19.02 1.05
C THR A 8 40.56 19.26 2.01
N ILE A 9 39.34 18.86 1.63
CA ILE A 9 38.15 19.02 2.47
C ILE A 9 38.18 17.99 3.63
N PRO A 10 37.88 18.40 4.88
CA PRO A 10 37.70 17.49 6.00
C PRO A 10 36.70 16.37 5.73
N PHE A 11 36.95 15.18 6.27
CA PHE A 11 36.15 13.98 6.02
C PHE A 11 34.67 14.16 6.42
N GLU A 12 34.40 14.91 7.48
CA GLU A 12 33.06 15.19 7.98
C GLU A 12 32.23 15.99 6.95
N LEU A 13 32.87 16.94 6.26
CA LEU A 13 32.21 17.70 5.19
C LEU A 13 32.02 16.84 3.94
N VAL A 14 32.94 15.92 3.65
CA VAL A 14 32.74 14.94 2.58
C VAL A 14 31.53 14.06 2.91
N LEU A 15 31.41 13.52 4.13
CA LEU A 15 30.24 12.76 4.55
C LEU A 15 28.94 13.56 4.42
N GLN A 16 28.94 14.81 4.85
CA GLN A 16 27.79 15.71 4.70
C GLN A 16 27.43 15.95 3.22
N ILE A 17 28.41 16.00 2.31
CA ILE A 17 28.13 16.14 0.88
C ILE A 17 27.56 14.83 0.32
N LEU A 18 28.15 13.68 0.70
CA LEU A 18 27.69 12.37 0.27
C LEU A 18 26.27 12.06 0.76
N SER A 19 25.85 12.60 1.91
CA SER A 19 24.50 12.40 2.43
C SER A 19 23.41 12.98 1.51
N PHE A 20 23.75 13.90 0.60
CA PHE A 20 22.84 14.42 -0.43
C PHE A 20 22.87 13.67 -1.76
N LEU A 21 23.79 12.72 -1.96
CA LEU A 21 23.96 12.01 -3.24
C LEU A 21 23.25 10.65 -3.24
N ALA A 22 22.82 10.18 -4.43
CA ALA A 22 22.37 8.80 -4.61
C ALA A 22 23.54 7.82 -4.45
N CYS A 23 23.25 6.55 -4.15
CA CYS A 23 24.30 5.56 -3.93
C CYS A 23 25.20 5.37 -5.17
N ASP A 24 24.62 5.33 -6.37
CA ASP A 24 25.37 5.18 -7.61
C ASP A 24 26.38 6.33 -7.82
N ASP A 25 25.99 7.55 -7.43
CA ASP A 25 26.86 8.74 -7.48
C ASP A 25 27.98 8.65 -6.44
N ILE A 26 27.68 8.14 -5.25
CA ILE A 26 28.66 7.92 -4.18
C ILE A 26 29.70 6.87 -4.61
N LEU A 27 29.26 5.76 -5.21
CA LEU A 27 30.17 4.73 -5.72
C LEU A 27 31.01 5.26 -6.87
N SER A 28 30.42 6.04 -7.78
CA SER A 28 31.13 6.72 -8.86
C SER A 28 32.15 7.72 -8.32
N PHE A 29 31.78 8.48 -7.29
CA PHE A 29 32.67 9.41 -6.58
C PHE A 29 33.86 8.68 -5.96
N PHE A 30 33.63 7.56 -5.27
CA PHE A 30 34.71 6.74 -4.68
C PHE A 30 35.64 6.12 -5.73
N ALA A 31 35.15 5.88 -6.95
CA ALA A 31 35.96 5.37 -8.05
C ALA A 31 36.92 6.43 -8.64
N THR A 32 36.70 7.72 -8.39
CA THR A 32 37.49 8.79 -9.04
C THR A 32 38.96 8.83 -8.65
N CYS A 33 39.32 8.52 -7.39
CA CYS A 33 40.72 8.54 -6.94
C CYS A 33 41.00 7.55 -5.79
N ARG A 34 42.28 7.21 -5.59
CA ARG A 34 42.69 6.22 -4.56
C ARG A 34 42.33 6.65 -3.14
N SER A 35 42.45 7.94 -2.82
CA SER A 35 42.12 8.47 -1.49
C SER A 35 40.63 8.33 -1.17
N TYR A 36 39.73 8.62 -2.12
CA TYR A 36 38.29 8.42 -1.93
C TYR A 36 37.90 6.95 -1.95
N ARG A 37 38.58 6.12 -2.74
CA ARG A 37 38.37 4.67 -2.70
C ARG A 37 38.66 4.08 -1.32
N GLN A 38 39.62 4.63 -0.57
CA GLN A 38 39.86 4.21 0.82
C GLN A 38 38.68 4.52 1.75
N LEU A 39 37.88 5.55 1.46
CA LEU A 39 36.68 5.88 2.24
C LEU A 39 35.58 4.82 2.11
N MET A 40 35.59 3.95 1.09
CA MET A 40 34.67 2.81 0.98
C MET A 40 34.84 1.77 2.11
N SER A 41 35.95 1.80 2.83
CA SER A 41 36.18 0.95 4.00
C SER A 41 35.73 1.62 5.30
N ASN A 42 35.31 2.89 5.25
CA ASN A 42 34.86 3.63 6.42
C ASN A 42 33.37 3.34 6.71
N GLU A 43 33.09 2.77 7.88
CA GLU A 43 31.75 2.40 8.31
C GLU A 43 30.80 3.59 8.48
N SER A 44 31.28 4.81 8.73
CA SER A 44 30.41 5.99 8.86
C SER A 44 29.69 6.33 7.56
N VAL A 45 30.29 6.05 6.40
CA VAL A 45 29.62 6.20 5.09
C VAL A 45 28.42 5.26 5.00
N TRP A 46 28.64 4.00 5.36
CA TRP A 46 27.61 2.97 5.28
C TRP A 46 26.54 3.12 6.36
N HIS A 47 26.92 3.60 7.55
CA HIS A 47 25.99 3.99 8.62
C HIS A 47 25.02 5.06 8.14
N GLU A 48 25.51 6.12 7.50
CA GLU A 48 24.67 7.18 6.93
C GLU A 48 23.74 6.64 5.85
N LEU A 49 24.25 5.78 4.96
CA LEU A 49 23.47 5.15 3.90
C LEU A 49 22.38 4.20 4.43
N CYS A 50 22.69 3.40 5.45
CA CYS A 50 21.73 2.57 6.17
C CYS A 50 20.69 3.41 6.93
N GLY A 51 21.11 4.56 7.46
CA GLY A 51 20.25 5.51 8.16
C GLY A 51 19.10 6.04 7.30
N ARG A 52 19.28 6.13 5.98
CA ARG A 52 18.22 6.48 5.02
C ARG A 52 17.06 5.48 5.00
N PHE A 53 17.32 4.25 5.44
CA PHE A 53 16.33 3.18 5.58
C PHE A 53 15.94 2.93 7.05
N GLY A 54 16.26 3.86 7.96
CA GLY A 54 15.96 3.76 9.39
C GLY A 54 16.89 2.83 10.17
N VAL A 55 17.97 2.33 9.57
CA VAL A 55 18.93 1.43 10.22
C VAL A 55 20.10 2.23 10.79
N HIS A 56 20.00 2.60 12.07
CA HIS A 56 21.04 3.35 12.79
C HIS A 56 21.86 2.50 13.77
N ASP A 57 21.45 1.26 14.02
CA ASP A 57 22.06 0.35 14.99
C ASP A 57 22.20 -1.06 14.39
N LEU A 58 23.36 -1.68 14.59
CA LEU A 58 23.68 -3.04 14.16
C LEU A 58 23.48 -4.09 15.25
N ALA A 59 23.24 -3.72 16.50
CA ALA A 59 23.04 -4.69 17.58
C ALA A 59 22.01 -5.78 17.21
N PRO A 60 20.83 -5.42 16.67
CA PRO A 60 19.97 -6.30 15.89
C PRO A 60 20.64 -7.32 14.96
N PHE A 61 21.36 -6.83 13.96
CA PHE A 61 21.90 -7.64 12.88
C PHE A 61 23.06 -8.53 13.33
N ARG A 62 23.68 -8.21 14.47
CA ARG A 62 24.82 -8.94 15.04
C ARG A 62 24.43 -10.10 15.94
N LEU A 63 23.13 -10.32 16.17
CA LEU A 63 22.65 -11.46 16.95
C LEU A 63 23.06 -12.80 16.31
N HIS A 64 22.90 -12.93 14.98
CA HIS A 64 23.25 -14.17 14.25
C HIS A 64 24.63 -14.15 13.58
N ASP A 65 25.19 -12.96 13.33
CA ASP A 65 26.57 -12.82 12.84
C ASP A 65 27.25 -11.61 13.50
N PRO A 66 28.06 -11.82 14.56
CA PRO A 66 28.73 -10.75 15.29
C PRO A 66 29.66 -9.88 14.43
N ASN A 67 30.11 -10.38 13.27
CA ASN A 67 31.04 -9.67 12.39
C ASN A 67 30.34 -8.73 11.40
N ARG A 68 29.00 -8.62 11.45
CA ARG A 68 28.28 -7.73 10.53
C ARG A 68 28.61 -6.27 10.73
N THR A 69 28.75 -5.61 9.59
CA THR A 69 29.03 -4.18 9.46
C THR A 69 27.88 -3.49 8.73
N PHE A 70 27.82 -2.16 8.79
CA PHE A 70 26.81 -1.40 8.04
C PHE A 70 27.02 -1.60 6.55
N LYS A 71 28.28 -1.73 6.12
CA LYS A 71 28.61 -2.08 4.75
C LYS A 71 27.92 -3.37 4.31
N THR A 72 28.06 -4.45 5.08
CA THR A 72 27.43 -5.74 4.74
C THR A 72 25.91 -5.62 4.68
N VAL A 73 25.28 -5.00 5.69
CA VAL A 73 23.82 -4.80 5.71
C VAL A 73 23.37 -3.98 4.50
N TYR A 74 24.10 -2.91 4.17
CA TYR A 74 23.77 -2.07 3.04
C TYR A 74 23.89 -2.83 1.72
N THR A 75 25.06 -3.42 1.43
CA THR A 75 25.34 -4.00 0.11
C THR A 75 24.56 -5.28 -0.15
N GLU A 76 24.30 -6.07 0.88
CA GLU A 76 23.64 -7.37 0.74
C GLU A 76 22.11 -7.28 0.85
N LEU A 77 21.58 -6.34 1.65
CA LEU A 77 20.15 -6.22 1.91
C LEU A 77 19.56 -4.90 1.38
N LEU A 78 19.98 -3.76 1.94
CA LEU A 78 19.27 -2.49 1.74
C LEU A 78 19.46 -1.89 0.34
N HIS A 79 20.61 -2.06 -0.29
CA HIS A 79 20.84 -1.57 -1.64
C HIS A 79 19.94 -2.29 -2.65
N ALA A 80 19.80 -3.61 -2.53
CA ALA A 80 19.01 -4.43 -3.44
C ALA A 80 17.50 -4.34 -3.15
N TYR A 81 17.11 -4.27 -1.88
CA TYR A 81 15.73 -4.46 -1.44
C TYR A 81 15.16 -3.32 -0.60
N GLY A 82 15.98 -2.35 -0.19
CA GLY A 82 15.52 -1.12 0.44
C GLY A 82 14.47 -0.36 -0.38
N PRO A 83 14.50 -0.38 -1.74
CA PRO A 83 13.40 0.10 -2.57
C PRO A 83 12.01 -0.47 -2.26
N LEU A 84 11.91 -1.64 -1.64
CA LEU A 84 10.63 -2.25 -1.26
C LEU A 84 10.02 -1.59 -0.03
N LEU A 85 10.83 -0.94 0.82
CA LEU A 85 10.38 -0.46 2.13
C LEU A 85 9.28 0.60 1.99
N GLY A 86 8.26 0.48 2.85
CA GLY A 86 7.08 1.34 2.84
C GLY A 86 5.80 0.58 2.50
N ILE A 87 4.73 1.35 2.26
CA ILE A 87 3.38 0.84 2.02
C ILE A 87 3.10 0.81 0.52
N TRP A 88 2.45 -0.25 0.07
CA TRP A 88 2.05 -0.43 -1.31
C TRP A 88 0.59 -0.83 -1.41
N ALA A 89 -0.08 -0.34 -2.45
CA ALA A 89 -1.45 -0.69 -2.75
C ALA A 89 -1.56 -1.48 -4.05
N SER A 90 -2.39 -2.52 -4.04
CA SER A 90 -2.58 -3.39 -5.18
C SER A 90 -3.54 -2.81 -6.22
N ASN A 91 -3.39 -3.27 -7.46
CA ASN A 91 -4.40 -3.07 -8.50
C ASN A 91 -5.43 -4.22 -8.57
N TYR A 92 -5.79 -4.89 -7.47
CA TYR A 92 -6.90 -5.84 -7.48
C TYR A 92 -8.23 -5.13 -7.82
N PRO A 93 -8.93 -5.47 -8.92
CA PRO A 93 -10.16 -4.81 -9.38
C PRO A 93 -11.15 -4.58 -8.26
N PHE A 94 -11.78 -3.41 -8.23
CA PHE A 94 -12.64 -2.90 -7.18
C PHE A 94 -12.00 -2.77 -5.80
N VAL A 95 -11.56 -3.88 -5.24
CA VAL A 95 -11.29 -4.02 -3.82
C VAL A 95 -9.93 -3.50 -3.40
N GLY A 96 -8.90 -3.66 -4.23
CA GLY A 96 -7.53 -3.31 -3.85
C GLY A 96 -7.00 -4.17 -2.70
N ASN A 97 -5.80 -3.88 -2.22
CA ASN A 97 -5.19 -4.54 -1.07
C ASN A 97 -3.98 -3.69 -0.65
N VAL A 98 -3.58 -3.76 0.62
CA VAL A 98 -2.41 -3.02 1.13
C VAL A 98 -1.38 -4.01 1.65
N ILE A 99 -0.13 -3.82 1.23
CA ILE A 99 1.04 -4.52 1.80
C ILE A 99 2.04 -3.50 2.33
N GLU A 100 2.86 -3.90 3.28
CA GLU A 100 3.93 -3.10 3.85
C GLU A 100 5.21 -3.92 3.89
N PHE A 101 6.33 -3.30 3.51
CA PHE A 101 7.65 -3.85 3.77
C PHE A 101 8.39 -3.02 4.80
N ARG A 102 9.03 -3.69 5.76
CA ARG A 102 9.83 -3.04 6.82
C ARG A 102 11.08 -3.84 7.13
N VAL A 103 12.05 -3.15 7.73
CA VAL A 103 13.26 -3.80 8.27
C VAL A 103 12.92 -4.47 9.60
N VAL A 104 13.26 -5.74 9.73
CA VAL A 104 13.20 -6.49 10.99
C VAL A 104 14.60 -6.53 11.57
N ALA A 105 14.78 -5.76 12.64
CA ALA A 105 16.05 -5.62 13.35
C ALA A 105 15.86 -5.87 14.87
N LYS A 106 14.83 -5.27 15.47
CA LYS A 106 14.71 -5.21 16.94
C LYS A 106 13.92 -6.33 17.60
N GLU A 107 13.34 -7.27 16.84
CA GLU A 107 12.52 -8.34 17.43
C GLU A 107 13.43 -9.47 17.94
N GLN A 108 13.77 -9.43 19.24
CA GLN A 108 14.53 -10.48 19.93
C GLN A 108 13.91 -11.88 19.74
N ASN A 109 12.61 -11.95 19.45
CA ASN A 109 11.86 -13.19 19.28
C ASN A 109 11.79 -13.70 17.83
N ALA A 110 12.12 -12.87 16.83
CA ALA A 110 11.97 -13.29 15.44
C ALA A 110 12.97 -14.40 15.07
N GLY A 111 14.18 -14.37 15.66
CA GLY A 111 15.23 -15.34 15.34
C GLY A 111 15.84 -15.16 13.95
N TRP A 112 15.60 -14.03 13.29
CA TRP A 112 16.18 -13.64 12.00
C TRP A 112 16.24 -12.11 11.88
N GLU A 113 17.02 -11.61 10.92
CA GLU A 113 17.01 -10.19 10.56
C GLU A 113 16.98 -10.01 9.04
N GLY A 114 16.39 -8.90 8.58
CA GLY A 114 16.16 -8.70 7.16
C GLY A 114 15.03 -7.73 6.86
N ILE A 115 14.29 -8.01 5.78
CA ILE A 115 13.08 -7.28 5.41
C ILE A 115 11.90 -8.26 5.49
N VAL A 116 10.80 -7.83 6.10
CA VAL A 116 9.53 -8.56 6.11
C VAL A 116 8.53 -7.86 5.21
N GLY A 117 7.76 -8.64 4.45
CA GLY A 117 6.57 -8.20 3.73
C GLY A 117 5.32 -8.71 4.46
N GLU A 118 4.42 -7.80 4.79
CA GLU A 118 3.17 -8.08 5.49
C GLU A 118 1.97 -7.53 4.70
N VAL A 119 0.88 -8.28 4.66
CA VAL A 119 -0.40 -7.85 4.11
C VAL A 119 -1.28 -7.33 5.23
N TRP A 120 -2.03 -6.27 4.95
CA TRP A 120 -3.00 -5.72 5.87
C TRP A 120 -4.30 -6.52 5.77
N HIS A 121 -4.73 -7.10 6.88
CA HIS A 121 -5.96 -7.85 6.99
C HIS A 121 -6.90 -7.15 7.98
N PHE A 122 -8.05 -6.69 7.53
CA PHE A 122 -9.03 -6.05 8.41
C PHE A 122 -9.99 -7.11 8.94
N PRO A 123 -10.04 -7.33 10.27
CA PRO A 123 -11.01 -8.23 10.86
C PRO A 123 -12.43 -7.78 10.48
N ARG A 124 -13.29 -8.72 10.06
CA ARG A 124 -14.73 -8.46 10.00
C ARG A 124 -15.24 -8.50 11.43
N ASP A 125 -15.25 -7.36 12.11
CA ASP A 125 -15.93 -7.24 13.39
C ASP A 125 -17.43 -7.41 13.16
N VAL A 126 -17.98 -8.57 13.52
CA VAL A 126 -19.43 -8.83 13.54
C VAL A 126 -20.08 -8.26 14.82
N GLY A 127 -19.34 -7.42 15.56
CA GLY A 127 -19.79 -6.83 16.83
C GLY A 127 -20.55 -5.51 16.66
N ASP A 128 -21.38 -5.17 17.65
CA ASP A 128 -22.28 -4.00 17.70
C ASP A 128 -21.62 -2.60 17.57
N SER A 129 -20.30 -2.51 17.44
CA SER A 129 -19.59 -1.22 17.28
C SER A 129 -19.60 -0.75 15.81
N MET A 130 -20.79 -0.58 15.24
CA MET A 130 -21.01 -0.34 13.79
C MET A 130 -20.53 1.02 13.24
N SER A 131 -19.73 1.82 13.97
CA SER A 131 -19.40 3.18 13.53
C SER A 131 -17.91 3.49 13.41
N ALA A 132 -17.03 2.66 13.95
CA ALA A 132 -15.60 2.94 14.03
C ALA A 132 -14.77 2.01 13.14
N PRO A 133 -13.75 2.52 12.43
CA PRO A 133 -12.85 1.69 11.64
C PRO A 133 -11.92 0.88 12.55
N SER A 134 -11.70 -0.38 12.19
CA SER A 134 -10.81 -1.31 12.89
C SER A 134 -9.38 -1.21 12.36
N ALA A 135 -8.40 -1.51 13.21
CA ALA A 135 -7.02 -1.61 12.78
C ALA A 135 -6.76 -2.87 11.97
N PRO A 136 -5.83 -2.84 11.00
CA PRO A 136 -5.42 -4.03 10.31
C PRO A 136 -4.60 -4.93 11.24
N ASP A 137 -4.82 -6.22 11.12
CA ASP A 137 -3.84 -7.24 11.45
C ASP A 137 -2.78 -7.29 10.33
N TYR A 138 -1.52 -7.47 10.72
CA TYR A 138 -0.40 -7.57 9.79
C TYR A 138 -0.01 -9.03 9.66
N HIS A 139 -0.31 -9.62 8.50
CA HIS A 139 0.00 -11.01 8.22
C HIS A 139 1.26 -11.10 7.35
N GLU A 140 2.28 -11.74 7.87
CA GLU A 140 3.53 -11.96 7.17
C GLU A 140 3.33 -12.89 5.97
N PHE A 141 3.75 -12.46 4.78
CA PHE A 141 3.69 -13.28 3.56
C PHE A 141 5.07 -13.51 2.93
N LEU A 142 6.07 -12.67 3.24
CA LEU A 142 7.41 -12.78 2.68
C LEU A 142 8.49 -12.36 3.69
N ARG A 143 9.61 -13.09 3.71
CA ARG A 143 10.87 -12.66 4.33
C ARG A 143 11.97 -12.56 3.30
N ILE A 144 12.81 -11.54 3.45
CA ILE A 144 14.11 -11.41 2.81
C ILE A 144 15.13 -11.44 3.94
N GLU A 145 15.58 -12.63 4.31
CA GLU A 145 16.44 -12.83 5.46
C GLU A 145 17.91 -12.62 5.06
N LEU A 146 18.65 -11.89 5.88
CA LEU A 146 20.09 -11.78 5.78
C LEU A 146 20.71 -12.95 6.57
N LEU A 147 21.46 -13.82 5.88
CA LEU A 147 22.11 -15.02 6.41
C LEU A 147 23.44 -14.69 7.07
N SER A 148 23.89 -15.56 7.98
CA SER A 148 25.25 -15.51 8.51
C SER A 148 26.27 -15.83 7.42
N SER A 149 27.44 -15.21 7.48
CA SER A 149 28.57 -15.53 6.59
C SER A 149 29.00 -17.00 6.67
N VAL A 150 28.69 -17.69 7.77
CA VAL A 150 28.95 -19.13 7.93
C VAL A 150 27.95 -19.99 7.16
N ASP A 151 26.70 -19.53 7.03
CA ASP A 151 25.59 -20.31 6.48
C ASP A 151 25.41 -20.13 4.96
N SER A 152 26.04 -19.12 4.36
CA SER A 152 25.75 -18.71 2.98
C SER A 152 26.17 -19.69 1.89
N GLY A 153 26.88 -20.78 2.22
CA GLY A 153 27.36 -21.75 1.24
C GLY A 153 28.20 -21.11 0.12
N THR A 154 28.46 -21.86 -0.95
CA THR A 154 29.38 -21.44 -2.04
C THR A 154 28.77 -20.41 -3.01
N ASN A 155 27.48 -20.07 -2.88
CA ASN A 155 26.79 -19.21 -3.86
C ASN A 155 26.94 -17.70 -3.60
N GLY A 156 27.62 -17.32 -2.51
CA GLY A 156 28.12 -15.95 -2.29
C GLY A 156 27.08 -14.86 -1.99
N ARG A 157 25.77 -15.16 -2.07
CA ARG A 157 24.71 -14.20 -1.71
C ARG A 157 24.28 -14.41 -0.26
N LEU A 158 24.30 -13.35 0.55
CA LEU A 158 23.90 -13.42 1.95
C LEU A 158 22.39 -13.27 2.16
N THR A 159 21.53 -13.27 1.13
CA THR A 159 20.08 -13.12 1.31
C THR A 159 19.29 -14.30 0.80
N ARG A 160 18.29 -14.76 1.57
CA ARG A 160 17.31 -15.78 1.16
C ARG A 160 15.88 -15.25 1.23
N PHE A 161 15.01 -15.82 0.40
CA PHE A 161 13.59 -15.49 0.38
C PHE A 161 12.77 -16.64 0.95
N LEU A 162 11.83 -16.31 1.84
CA LEU A 162 10.90 -17.28 2.42
C LEU A 162 9.48 -16.76 2.25
N TRP A 163 8.64 -17.52 1.58
CA TRP A 163 7.20 -17.27 1.56
C TRP A 163 6.57 -17.81 2.83
N LYS A 164 5.60 -17.07 3.37
CA LYS A 164 4.80 -17.46 4.51
C LYS A 164 3.35 -17.56 4.08
N TRP A 165 2.65 -18.54 4.64
CA TRP A 165 1.21 -18.66 4.51
C TRP A 165 0.59 -18.90 5.88
N HIS A 166 -0.65 -18.47 6.01
CA HIS A 166 -1.47 -18.62 7.21
C HIS A 166 -2.76 -19.33 6.80
N ASN A 167 -3.18 -20.30 7.60
CA ASN A 167 -4.44 -20.99 7.41
C ASN A 167 -5.10 -21.23 8.78
N THR A 168 -6.36 -21.60 8.78
CA THR A 168 -7.05 -22.14 9.96
C THR A 168 -7.32 -23.61 9.69
N ASP A 169 -6.93 -24.49 10.61
CA ASP A 169 -7.26 -25.91 10.49
C ASP A 169 -8.76 -26.18 10.76
N GLU A 170 -9.17 -27.45 10.68
CA GLU A 170 -10.55 -27.88 10.90
C GLU A 170 -11.06 -27.56 12.32
N ASP A 171 -10.16 -27.44 13.30
CA ASP A 171 -10.47 -27.07 14.68
C ASP A 171 -10.48 -25.56 14.90
N GLY A 172 -10.24 -24.77 13.85
CA GLY A 172 -10.17 -23.31 13.89
C GLY A 172 -8.88 -22.78 14.50
N LEU A 173 -7.86 -23.62 14.70
CA LEU A 173 -6.56 -23.20 15.19
C LEU A 173 -5.73 -22.62 14.04
N PRO A 174 -5.02 -21.50 14.27
CA PRO A 174 -4.16 -20.91 13.26
C PRO A 174 -2.96 -21.83 13.00
N THR A 175 -2.77 -22.21 11.74
CA THR A 175 -1.61 -22.94 11.25
C THR A 175 -0.79 -22.03 10.34
N THR A 176 0.53 -22.10 10.47
CA THR A 176 1.45 -21.28 9.68
C THR A 176 2.48 -22.17 9.04
N GLY A 177 2.83 -21.85 7.79
CA GLY A 177 3.84 -22.59 7.05
C GLY A 177 4.84 -21.66 6.39
N THR A 178 6.00 -22.22 6.06
CA THR A 178 7.09 -21.50 5.42
C THR A 178 7.56 -22.29 4.20
N MET A 179 7.76 -21.59 3.09
CA MET A 179 8.27 -22.19 1.86
C MET A 179 9.48 -21.41 1.36
N LEU A 180 10.60 -22.10 1.18
CA LEU A 180 11.81 -21.51 0.63
C LEU A 180 11.60 -21.19 -0.84
N ALA A 181 11.80 -19.92 -1.24
CA ALA A 181 11.74 -19.58 -2.65
C ALA A 181 12.98 -20.14 -3.38
N ASN A 182 12.78 -20.73 -4.55
CA ASN A 182 13.88 -21.18 -5.37
C ASN A 182 14.69 -19.95 -5.85
N PRO A 183 16.02 -19.92 -5.67
CA PRO A 183 16.85 -18.80 -6.11
C PRO A 183 16.68 -18.42 -7.59
N SER A 184 16.23 -19.34 -8.46
CA SER A 184 15.99 -19.09 -9.89
C SER A 184 14.74 -18.27 -10.18
N ASP A 185 13.77 -18.23 -9.27
CA ASP A 185 12.40 -17.83 -9.60
C ASP A 185 12.17 -16.32 -9.48
N ASN A 186 13.16 -15.60 -8.93
CA ASN A 186 13.10 -14.17 -8.63
C ASN A 186 11.71 -13.75 -8.10
N PRO A 187 11.44 -13.93 -6.79
CA PRO A 187 10.12 -13.78 -6.21
C PRO A 187 9.54 -12.36 -6.35
N LEU A 188 10.38 -11.37 -6.66
CA LEU A 188 10.00 -9.97 -6.77
C LEU A 188 10.48 -9.39 -8.10
N ILE A 189 9.57 -8.78 -8.84
CA ILE A 189 9.89 -7.97 -10.02
C ILE A 189 9.49 -6.53 -9.72
N LEU A 190 10.50 -5.65 -9.61
CA LEU A 190 10.29 -4.21 -9.55
C LEU A 190 10.15 -3.64 -10.97
N ASN A 191 9.28 -2.65 -11.11
CA ASN A 191 9.05 -1.88 -12.33
C ASN A 191 8.52 -2.72 -13.50
N GLY A 192 7.64 -3.69 -13.27
CA GLY A 192 6.98 -4.41 -14.38
C GLY A 192 6.14 -3.46 -15.27
N PRO A 193 6.15 -3.60 -16.62
CA PRO A 193 5.37 -2.75 -17.52
C PRO A 193 3.87 -2.90 -17.25
N ASN A 194 3.13 -1.81 -16.96
CA ASN A 194 1.70 -1.86 -16.67
C ASN A 194 0.87 -1.75 -17.95
N GLU A 195 0.42 -2.90 -18.45
CA GLU A 195 -0.40 -2.99 -19.66
C GLU A 195 -1.79 -3.57 -19.36
N HIS A 196 -2.25 -3.59 -18.10
CA HIS A 196 -3.56 -4.15 -17.79
C HIS A 196 -4.59 -3.04 -17.57
N GLN A 197 -5.69 -3.12 -18.30
CA GLN A 197 -6.89 -2.31 -18.08
C GLN A 197 -8.05 -3.25 -17.73
N PHE A 198 -8.90 -2.79 -16.82
CA PHE A 198 -10.09 -3.53 -16.42
C PHE A 198 -11.31 -2.85 -17.02
N TYR A 199 -12.24 -3.64 -17.53
CA TYR A 199 -13.46 -3.16 -18.17
C TYR A 199 -14.65 -3.80 -17.50
N VAL A 200 -15.69 -3.02 -17.23
CA VAL A 200 -16.95 -3.49 -16.67
C VAL A 200 -17.99 -3.47 -17.79
N PHE A 201 -18.68 -4.60 -17.95
CA PHE A 201 -19.76 -4.77 -18.92
C PHE A 201 -21.11 -4.88 -18.21
N ASP A 202 -22.05 -3.99 -18.51
CA ASP A 202 -23.44 -4.15 -18.07
C ASP A 202 -24.20 -5.01 -19.09
N SER A 203 -24.60 -6.21 -18.68
CA SER A 203 -25.38 -7.10 -19.54
C SER A 203 -26.74 -6.54 -19.95
N ARG A 204 -27.28 -5.56 -19.22
CA ARG A 204 -28.56 -4.90 -19.55
C ARG A 204 -28.38 -3.91 -20.70
N GLU A 205 -27.16 -3.41 -20.89
CA GLU A 205 -26.78 -2.45 -21.92
C GLU A 205 -25.51 -2.97 -22.62
N PRO A 206 -25.63 -3.93 -23.57
CA PRO A 206 -24.49 -4.60 -24.18
C PRO A 206 -23.51 -3.67 -24.92
N ASP A 207 -23.96 -2.47 -25.27
CA ASP A 207 -23.11 -1.45 -25.90
C ASP A 207 -22.38 -0.57 -24.87
N SER A 208 -22.66 -0.74 -23.57
CA SER A 208 -22.04 0.00 -22.47
C SER A 208 -20.83 -0.77 -21.91
N VAL A 209 -19.66 -0.51 -22.50
CA VAL A 209 -18.39 -0.91 -21.92
C VAL A 209 -17.84 0.29 -21.16
N SER A 210 -17.66 0.15 -19.85
CA SER A 210 -17.03 1.19 -19.03
C SER A 210 -15.65 0.74 -18.57
N MET A 211 -14.68 1.64 -18.67
CA MET A 211 -13.34 1.39 -18.16
C MET A 211 -13.36 1.50 -16.63
N HIS A 212 -12.88 0.47 -15.95
CA HIS A 212 -12.64 0.55 -14.51
C HIS A 212 -11.60 1.64 -14.24
N PRO A 213 -11.75 2.43 -13.16
CA PRO A 213 -10.79 3.47 -12.78
C PRO A 213 -9.33 2.98 -12.77
N GLU A 214 -8.43 3.82 -13.28
CA GLU A 214 -6.99 3.59 -13.19
C GLU A 214 -6.53 3.63 -11.73
N PHE A 215 -5.57 2.78 -11.38
CA PHE A 215 -5.01 2.75 -10.03
C PHE A 215 -3.48 2.59 -10.04
N PRO A 216 -2.76 3.31 -9.15
CA PRO A 216 -3.24 4.46 -8.39
C PRO A 216 -3.32 5.71 -9.29
N PRO A 217 -4.20 6.67 -8.96
CA PRO A 217 -4.17 8.02 -9.51
C PRO A 217 -2.76 8.62 -9.44
N LEU A 218 -2.40 9.46 -10.43
CA LEU A 218 -1.04 9.99 -10.57
C LEU A 218 -0.51 10.69 -9.30
N HIS A 219 -1.35 11.46 -8.61
CA HIS A 219 -0.96 12.19 -7.39
C HIS A 219 -0.76 11.30 -6.16
N LEU A 220 -1.29 10.07 -6.17
CA LEU A 220 -1.08 9.10 -5.09
C LEU A 220 0.21 8.29 -5.27
N ARG A 221 0.82 8.33 -6.46
CA ARG A 221 2.10 7.65 -6.72
C ARG A 221 3.19 8.35 -5.92
N ALA A 222 3.88 7.60 -5.07
CA ALA A 222 5.08 8.12 -4.44
C ALA A 222 6.12 8.43 -5.53
N ASP A 223 6.82 9.57 -5.38
CA ASP A 223 8.05 9.82 -6.12
C ASP A 223 9.06 8.78 -5.64
N THR A 224 9.22 7.70 -6.39
CA THR A 224 10.21 6.71 -6.01
C THR A 224 11.59 7.29 -6.23
N PRO A 225 12.50 7.20 -5.24
CA PRO A 225 13.90 7.54 -5.48
C PRO A 225 14.40 6.72 -6.66
N SER A 226 15.22 7.32 -7.52
CA SER A 226 15.82 6.68 -8.69
C SER A 226 16.33 5.28 -8.32
N HIS A 227 15.54 4.27 -8.66
CA HIS A 227 15.84 2.91 -8.24
C HIS A 227 17.08 2.43 -8.99
N PRO A 228 17.97 1.66 -8.34
CA PRO A 228 19.00 0.94 -9.08
C PRO A 228 18.29 0.13 -10.16
N ARG A 229 18.78 0.21 -11.41
CA ARG A 229 18.19 -0.50 -12.56
C ARG A 229 18.21 -2.00 -12.27
N VAL A 230 17.16 -2.51 -11.65
CA VAL A 230 16.93 -3.95 -11.55
C VAL A 230 16.88 -4.43 -12.98
N LYS A 231 17.72 -5.41 -13.32
CA LYS A 231 17.76 -5.96 -14.67
C LYS A 231 16.35 -6.45 -14.99
N PHE A 232 15.69 -5.75 -15.90
CA PHE A 232 14.46 -6.22 -16.53
C PHE A 232 14.80 -7.58 -17.13
N ARG A 233 14.23 -8.65 -16.57
CA ARG A 233 14.12 -9.89 -17.32
C ARG A 233 13.12 -9.59 -18.41
N ASP A 234 13.43 -9.92 -19.66
CA ASP A 234 12.46 -9.87 -20.75
C ASP A 234 11.24 -10.68 -20.30
N MET A 235 10.20 -9.97 -19.83
CA MET A 235 8.90 -10.58 -19.61
C MET A 235 8.46 -11.01 -20.99
N LYS A 236 8.47 -12.32 -21.26
CA LYS A 236 7.77 -12.85 -22.42
C LYS A 236 6.37 -12.28 -22.34
N SER A 237 5.97 -11.55 -23.38
CA SER A 237 4.64 -10.97 -23.49
C SER A 237 3.62 -12.04 -23.13
N PHE A 238 2.93 -11.87 -22.00
CA PHE A 238 1.81 -12.73 -21.67
C PHE A 238 0.69 -12.39 -22.65
N THR A 239 0.55 -13.18 -23.71
CA THR A 239 -0.58 -13.07 -24.61
C THR A 239 -1.81 -13.59 -23.87
N VAL A 240 -2.60 -12.70 -23.28
CA VAL A 240 -3.92 -13.06 -22.77
C VAL A 240 -4.78 -13.39 -23.98
N HIS A 241 -5.07 -14.68 -24.17
CA HIS A 241 -5.96 -15.13 -25.25
C HIS A 241 -7.36 -14.56 -24.99
N MET A 242 -7.79 -13.62 -25.83
CA MET A 242 -9.14 -13.07 -25.79
C MET A 242 -10.12 -14.18 -26.17
N ALA A 243 -10.92 -14.65 -25.22
CA ALA A 243 -12.15 -15.36 -25.55
C ALA A 243 -13.13 -14.31 -26.08
N THR A 244 -13.51 -14.42 -27.36
CA THR A 244 -14.65 -13.66 -27.91
C THR A 244 -15.88 -13.90 -27.02
N PRO A 245 -16.58 -12.84 -26.56
CA PRO A 245 -17.75 -12.99 -25.71
C PRO A 245 -18.88 -13.62 -26.51
N GLN A 246 -18.93 -14.95 -26.56
CA GLN A 246 -20.11 -15.67 -27.04
C GLN A 246 -21.14 -15.66 -25.92
N ALA A 247 -22.13 -14.75 -26.04
CA ALA A 247 -23.41 -14.73 -25.32
C ALA A 247 -23.40 -15.39 -23.93
N LEU A 248 -22.61 -14.82 -23.00
CA LEU A 248 -22.65 -15.25 -21.61
C LEU A 248 -23.79 -14.51 -20.86
N PRO A 249 -24.51 -15.16 -19.94
CA PRO A 249 -25.54 -14.51 -19.17
C PRO A 249 -24.92 -13.63 -18.08
N THR A 250 -25.32 -12.35 -18.08
CA THR A 250 -25.18 -11.34 -16.99
C THR A 250 -23.78 -10.80 -16.65
N GLY A 251 -23.76 -9.52 -16.23
CA GLY A 251 -22.63 -8.57 -16.20
C GLY A 251 -21.29 -9.12 -15.71
N LEU A 252 -20.27 -9.00 -16.56
CA LEU A 252 -18.96 -9.59 -16.34
C LEU A 252 -17.89 -8.48 -16.26
N LEU A 253 -17.00 -8.58 -15.26
CA LEU A 253 -15.74 -7.85 -15.24
C LEU A 253 -14.78 -8.54 -16.22
N TYR A 254 -14.33 -7.81 -17.23
CA TYR A 254 -13.36 -8.29 -18.21
C TYR A 254 -11.99 -7.65 -17.96
N VAL A 255 -10.95 -8.48 -17.94
CA VAL A 255 -9.56 -8.03 -17.97
C VAL A 255 -9.11 -8.05 -19.42
N ALA A 256 -8.67 -6.91 -19.95
CA ALA A 256 -8.08 -6.84 -21.28
C ALA A 256 -6.69 -6.21 -21.21
N PRO A 257 -5.73 -6.68 -22.03
CA PRO A 257 -4.52 -5.92 -22.29
C PRO A 257 -4.87 -4.52 -22.80
N ALA A 258 -4.16 -3.50 -22.32
CA ALA A 258 -4.33 -2.11 -22.74
C ALA A 258 -4.10 -1.93 -24.26
N SER A 259 -3.29 -2.80 -24.86
CA SER A 259 -3.03 -2.85 -26.29
C SER A 259 -4.20 -3.39 -27.13
N SER A 260 -5.19 -4.04 -26.52
CA SER A 260 -6.29 -4.70 -27.26
C SER A 260 -7.34 -3.73 -27.80
N PHE A 261 -7.44 -2.50 -27.27
CA PHE A 261 -8.48 -1.54 -27.65
C PHE A 261 -7.96 -0.23 -28.25
N VAL A 262 -6.65 0.00 -28.24
CA VAL A 262 -6.05 1.23 -28.78
C VAL A 262 -5.52 0.96 -30.19
N SER A 263 -6.27 1.40 -31.21
CA SER A 263 -5.82 1.43 -32.60
C SER A 263 -4.92 2.64 -32.93
N ALA A 264 -4.49 3.41 -31.93
CA ALA A 264 -3.67 4.60 -32.11
C ALA A 264 -2.19 4.23 -32.25
N GLU A 265 -1.54 4.80 -33.26
CA GLU A 265 -0.12 4.58 -33.54
C GLU A 265 0.77 4.99 -32.34
N PRO A 266 1.85 4.22 -32.06
CA PRO A 266 2.63 4.31 -30.82
C PRO A 266 3.57 5.53 -30.71
N GLU A 267 3.47 6.56 -31.55
CA GLU A 267 4.62 7.44 -31.81
C GLU A 267 4.96 8.49 -30.73
N THR A 268 4.16 8.75 -29.69
CA THR A 268 4.55 9.75 -28.66
C THR A 268 4.06 9.47 -27.24
N MET A 269 3.93 8.20 -26.82
CA MET A 269 3.66 7.95 -25.40
C MET A 269 4.92 8.31 -24.59
N PRO A 270 4.85 9.27 -23.63
CA PRO A 270 5.98 9.56 -22.75
C PRO A 270 6.38 8.25 -22.07
N ALA A 271 7.69 8.00 -21.95
CA ALA A 271 8.22 6.79 -21.34
C ALA A 271 7.51 6.54 -20.00
N ILE A 272 6.61 5.55 -20.00
CA ILE A 272 5.86 5.15 -18.81
C ILE A 272 6.92 4.64 -17.85
N VAL A 273 7.26 5.45 -16.84
CA VAL A 273 8.21 5.04 -15.81
C VAL A 273 7.47 4.00 -14.96
N PRO A 274 7.79 2.70 -15.09
CA PRO A 274 7.04 1.70 -14.36
C PRO A 274 7.52 1.73 -12.92
N HIS A 275 6.59 1.86 -11.97
CA HIS A 275 6.87 1.89 -10.52
C HIS A 275 5.98 0.90 -9.77
N SER A 276 5.77 -0.29 -10.34
CA SER A 276 4.97 -1.33 -9.71
C SER A 276 5.84 -2.51 -9.27
N LEU A 277 5.54 -3.03 -8.09
CA LEU A 277 6.02 -4.31 -7.60
C LEU A 277 5.08 -5.43 -8.08
N HIS A 278 5.66 -6.47 -8.67
CA HIS A 278 4.97 -7.70 -9.01
C HIS A 278 5.54 -8.84 -8.15
N LEU A 279 4.65 -9.59 -7.50
CA LEU A 279 4.99 -10.74 -6.67
C LEU A 279 4.89 -12.01 -7.53
N ASN A 280 6.03 -12.63 -7.80
CA ASN A 280 6.06 -13.94 -8.48
C ASN A 280 5.83 -15.03 -7.44
N LEU A 281 4.58 -15.46 -7.30
CA LEU A 281 4.28 -16.59 -6.45
C LEU A 281 4.96 -17.86 -6.99
N PRO A 282 5.37 -18.77 -6.10
CA PRO A 282 5.96 -20.04 -6.50
C PRO A 282 5.00 -20.83 -7.42
N PRO A 283 5.51 -21.51 -8.45
CA PRO A 283 4.65 -22.21 -9.39
C PRO A 283 4.02 -23.47 -8.76
N ASP A 284 2.73 -23.68 -9.04
CA ASP A 284 2.03 -24.97 -8.98
C ASP A 284 2.17 -25.76 -7.66
N SER A 285 2.03 -25.10 -6.51
CA SER A 285 1.97 -25.74 -5.19
C SER A 285 0.68 -25.40 -4.43
N ALA A 286 0.22 -26.29 -3.54
CA ALA A 286 -0.94 -26.04 -2.69
C ALA A 286 -0.72 -24.82 -1.77
N GLU A 287 0.51 -24.63 -1.31
CA GLU A 287 0.95 -23.49 -0.50
C GLU A 287 0.85 -22.18 -1.30
N SER A 288 1.08 -22.21 -2.61
CA SER A 288 0.97 -21.02 -3.46
C SER A 288 -0.47 -20.52 -3.54
N ALA A 289 -1.46 -21.42 -3.50
CA ALA A 289 -2.86 -21.05 -3.38
C ALA A 289 -3.17 -20.40 -2.02
N LEU A 290 -2.54 -20.84 -0.93
CA LEU A 290 -2.69 -20.23 0.39
C LEU A 290 -2.05 -18.84 0.44
N ILE A 291 -0.88 -18.64 -0.15
CA ILE A 291 -0.25 -17.32 -0.27
C ILE A 291 -1.10 -16.39 -1.14
N GLN A 292 -1.61 -16.90 -2.27
CA GLN A 292 -2.51 -16.13 -3.12
C GLN A 292 -3.80 -15.75 -2.37
N SER A 293 -4.36 -16.67 -1.58
CA SER A 293 -5.53 -16.40 -0.73
C SER A 293 -5.23 -15.28 0.28
N LEU A 294 -4.06 -15.33 0.92
CA LEU A 294 -3.60 -14.31 1.86
C LEU A 294 -3.42 -12.93 1.21
N LEU A 295 -2.88 -12.89 -0.01
CA LEU A 295 -2.69 -11.66 -0.78
C LEU A 295 -3.96 -11.19 -1.49
N SER A 296 -4.99 -12.02 -1.55
CA SER A 296 -6.29 -11.68 -2.10
C SER A 296 -7.16 -11.08 -0.99
N PRO A 297 -7.98 -10.06 -1.28
CA PRO A 297 -8.89 -9.52 -0.29
C PRO A 297 -9.86 -10.61 0.20
N PRO A 298 -10.15 -10.68 1.50
CA PRO A 298 -10.94 -11.78 2.07
C PRO A 298 -12.38 -11.84 1.51
N TYR A 299 -12.91 -10.71 1.05
CA TYR A 299 -14.22 -10.60 0.40
C TYR A 299 -14.15 -10.76 -1.13
N LEU A 300 -13.01 -11.10 -1.73
CA LEU A 300 -12.93 -11.25 -3.19
C LEU A 300 -13.90 -12.33 -3.70
N GLN A 301 -14.10 -13.41 -2.96
CA GLN A 301 -15.07 -14.45 -3.34
C GLN A 301 -16.51 -13.96 -3.21
N ASP A 302 -16.85 -13.29 -2.11
CA ASP A 302 -18.18 -12.68 -1.92
C ASP A 302 -18.46 -11.65 -3.03
N PHE A 303 -17.45 -10.87 -3.39
CA PHE A 303 -17.46 -9.90 -4.49
C PHE A 303 -17.71 -10.57 -5.84
N LEU A 304 -16.97 -11.64 -6.15
CA LEU A 304 -17.17 -12.40 -7.39
C LEU A 304 -18.59 -12.98 -7.42
N GLY A 305 -19.08 -13.52 -6.30
CA GLY A 305 -20.46 -13.96 -6.15
C GLY A 305 -21.48 -12.85 -6.39
N ALA A 306 -21.28 -11.66 -5.81
CA ALA A 306 -22.17 -10.51 -5.94
C ALA A 306 -22.24 -9.96 -7.37
N LEU A 307 -21.15 -10.03 -8.12
CA LEU A 307 -21.15 -9.71 -9.56
C LEU A 307 -21.83 -10.78 -10.42
N GLY A 308 -22.38 -11.85 -9.83
CA GLY A 308 -22.92 -12.97 -10.58
C GLY A 308 -21.82 -13.79 -11.27
N MET A 309 -20.55 -13.61 -10.89
CA MET A 309 -19.41 -14.42 -11.35
C MET A 309 -19.37 -15.76 -10.60
N VAL A 310 -20.54 -16.40 -10.41
CA VAL A 310 -20.63 -17.74 -9.82
C VAL A 310 -20.19 -18.73 -10.91
N GLY A 311 -18.89 -18.96 -10.95
CA GLY A 311 -18.24 -19.79 -11.94
C GLY A 311 -18.00 -19.02 -13.23
N PHE A 312 -16.73 -18.80 -13.57
CA PHE A 312 -16.39 -19.00 -14.96
C PHE A 312 -16.82 -20.43 -15.28
N GLY A 313 -18.01 -20.59 -15.87
CA GLY A 313 -18.52 -21.86 -16.37
C GLY A 313 -17.66 -22.31 -17.53
N PHE A 314 -16.42 -22.71 -17.24
CA PHE A 314 -15.62 -23.54 -18.12
C PHE A 314 -16.36 -24.87 -18.16
N GLY A 315 -17.20 -25.07 -19.17
CA GLY A 315 -18.18 -26.15 -19.22
C GLY A 315 -17.60 -27.49 -18.72
N ASP A 316 -18.23 -28.08 -17.71
CA ASP A 316 -18.12 -29.44 -17.12
C ASP A 316 -16.81 -30.25 -17.22
N GLY A 317 -15.65 -29.65 -17.51
CA GLY A 317 -14.42 -30.41 -17.74
C GLY A 317 -13.16 -29.60 -17.99
N ALA A 318 -13.24 -28.26 -18.09
CA ALA A 318 -12.04 -27.43 -18.11
C ALA A 318 -11.70 -27.03 -16.67
N SER A 319 -10.52 -27.45 -16.21
CA SER A 319 -9.94 -26.98 -14.96
C SER A 319 -9.97 -25.45 -14.94
N PRO A 320 -10.35 -24.82 -13.82
CA PRO A 320 -10.25 -23.37 -13.72
C PRO A 320 -8.84 -22.97 -14.19
N PRO A 321 -8.71 -21.94 -15.06
CA PRO A 321 -7.40 -21.43 -15.44
C PRO A 321 -6.65 -21.21 -14.15
N SER A 322 -5.42 -21.72 -14.08
CA SER A 322 -4.59 -21.63 -12.90
C SER A 322 -4.70 -20.21 -12.35
N SER A 323 -4.85 -20.09 -11.03
CA SER A 323 -5.04 -18.86 -10.23
C SER A 323 -4.10 -17.68 -10.57
N SER A 324 -3.17 -17.87 -11.49
CA SER A 324 -2.30 -16.89 -12.15
C SER A 324 -2.99 -15.69 -12.82
N LEU A 325 -4.30 -15.73 -13.12
CA LEU A 325 -4.97 -14.65 -13.86
C LEU A 325 -4.97 -13.30 -13.11
N TYR A 326 -4.79 -13.30 -11.79
CA TYR A 326 -4.76 -12.09 -10.98
C TYR A 326 -3.49 -12.03 -10.12
N SER A 327 -2.33 -12.01 -10.77
CA SER A 327 -1.13 -11.54 -10.08
C SER A 327 -1.25 -10.04 -9.83
N GLY A 328 -1.65 -9.68 -8.61
CA GLY A 328 -1.79 -8.30 -8.18
C GLY A 328 -0.47 -7.54 -8.33
N ARG A 329 -0.53 -6.34 -8.91
CA ARG A 329 0.59 -5.40 -8.96
C ARG A 329 0.40 -4.39 -7.86
N TYR A 330 1.49 -4.05 -7.20
CA TYR A 330 1.50 -3.15 -6.07
C TYR A 330 2.21 -1.86 -6.43
N PHE A 331 1.65 -0.73 -6.04
CA PHE A 331 2.17 0.60 -6.31
C PHE A 331 2.49 1.29 -4.99
N PRO A 332 3.63 1.98 -4.88
CA PRO A 332 4.04 2.59 -3.63
C PRO A 332 3.10 3.74 -3.29
N LEU A 333 2.61 3.74 -2.06
CA LEU A 333 1.81 4.83 -1.53
C LEU A 333 2.71 5.88 -0.89
N LYS A 334 2.41 7.15 -1.14
CA LYS A 334 3.09 8.24 -0.46
C LYS A 334 2.61 8.30 0.99
N LEU A 335 3.48 7.91 1.92
CA LEU A 335 3.25 8.20 3.33
C LEU A 335 3.36 9.71 3.55
N PRO A 336 2.37 10.36 4.19
CA PRO A 336 2.54 11.75 4.58
C PRO A 336 3.76 11.83 5.49
N THR A 337 4.73 12.66 5.13
CA THR A 337 5.82 12.97 6.06
C THR A 337 5.16 13.59 7.28
N PRO A 338 5.33 13.05 8.50
CA PRO A 338 4.77 13.66 9.69
C PRO A 338 5.25 15.10 9.71
N SER A 339 4.31 16.03 9.54
CA SER A 339 4.65 17.43 9.44
C SER A 339 5.30 17.82 10.76
N ARG A 340 6.60 18.12 10.76
CA ARG A 340 7.30 18.64 11.95
C ARG A 340 6.61 19.87 12.55
N ALA A 341 5.75 20.54 11.78
CA ALA A 341 4.94 21.65 12.26
C ALA A 341 3.79 21.21 13.19
N ALA A 342 3.34 19.95 13.13
CA ALA A 342 2.24 19.45 13.96
C ALA A 342 2.55 19.54 15.46
N GLU A 343 3.81 19.35 15.87
CA GLU A 343 4.22 19.39 17.28
C GLU A 343 4.25 20.80 17.91
N ARG A 344 4.06 21.87 17.12
CA ARG A 344 4.30 23.25 17.61
C ARG A 344 3.05 24.12 17.73
N SER A 345 1.87 23.63 17.38
CA SER A 345 0.63 24.43 17.32
C SER A 345 -0.49 23.82 18.17
N ASP A 346 -0.27 23.71 19.48
CA ASP A 346 -1.30 23.29 20.45
C ASP A 346 -2.22 24.45 20.88
N HIS A 347 -2.49 25.43 20.03
CA HIS A 347 -3.46 26.47 20.40
C HIS A 347 -4.88 25.90 20.23
N PRO A 348 -5.62 25.62 21.31
CA PRO A 348 -6.90 24.90 21.26
C PRO A 348 -7.98 25.64 20.48
N ASP A 349 -7.83 26.96 20.32
CA ASP A 349 -8.81 27.83 19.63
C ASP A 349 -8.64 27.85 18.10
N ARG A 350 -7.54 27.30 17.57
CA ARG A 350 -7.29 27.30 16.13
C ARG A 350 -7.69 25.94 15.56
N GLY A 351 -8.77 25.92 14.78
CA GLY A 351 -9.22 24.71 14.08
C GLY A 351 -8.12 24.06 13.24
N VAL A 352 -8.33 22.79 12.88
CA VAL A 352 -7.33 21.97 12.17
C VAL A 352 -7.12 22.54 10.76
N PRO A 353 -5.90 22.95 10.39
CA PRO A 353 -5.61 23.38 9.03
C PRO A 353 -5.89 22.23 8.03
N PRO A 354 -6.61 22.46 6.92
CA PRO A 354 -6.97 21.38 5.98
C PRO A 354 -5.79 20.58 5.44
N ARG A 355 -4.63 21.23 5.21
CA ARG A 355 -3.40 20.55 4.76
C ARG A 355 -2.96 19.45 5.72
N GLU A 356 -3.17 19.63 7.01
CA GLU A 356 -2.81 18.65 8.02
C GLU A 356 -3.67 17.39 7.92
N LEU A 357 -4.86 17.45 7.30
CA LEU A 357 -5.73 16.28 7.06
C LEU A 357 -5.19 15.32 5.98
N THR A 358 -4.23 15.74 5.16
CA THR A 358 -3.63 14.90 4.11
C THR A 358 -2.95 13.67 4.74
N GLY A 359 -3.14 12.49 4.16
CA GLY A 359 -2.52 11.25 4.64
C GLY A 359 -3.33 9.99 4.40
N LEU A 360 -2.93 8.89 5.03
CA LEU A 360 -3.70 7.64 5.04
C LEU A 360 -4.70 7.64 6.20
N TRP A 361 -5.91 7.20 5.89
CA TRP A 361 -7.05 7.13 6.80
C TRP A 361 -7.75 5.79 6.66
N LEU A 362 -8.40 5.36 7.72
CA LEU A 362 -9.25 4.19 7.77
C LEU A 362 -10.70 4.67 7.92
N GLY A 363 -11.61 4.14 7.12
CA GLY A 363 -13.04 4.45 7.18
C GLY A 363 -13.86 3.18 7.27
N PHE A 364 -14.90 3.18 8.09
CA PHE A 364 -15.85 2.08 8.16
C PHE A 364 -16.98 2.29 7.14
N TYR A 365 -17.16 1.32 6.25
CA TYR A 365 -18.17 1.31 5.18
C TYR A 365 -19.18 0.17 5.40
N GLU A 366 -19.70 0.09 6.63
CA GLU A 366 -20.77 -0.82 7.02
C GLU A 366 -20.50 -2.28 6.63
N THR A 367 -21.30 -2.84 5.71
CA THR A 367 -21.20 -4.23 5.23
C THR A 367 -19.89 -4.55 4.51
N HIS A 368 -19.17 -3.52 4.06
CA HIS A 368 -17.85 -3.67 3.43
C HIS A 368 -16.69 -3.61 4.44
N GLY A 369 -16.98 -3.28 5.70
CA GLY A 369 -15.99 -3.24 6.77
C GLY A 369 -15.09 -2.01 6.68
N THR A 370 -13.86 -2.15 7.17
CA THR A 370 -12.88 -1.04 7.15
C THR A 370 -12.16 -0.99 5.81
N GLU A 371 -12.10 0.21 5.25
CA GLU A 371 -11.34 0.53 4.04
C GLU A 371 -10.26 1.57 4.30
N VAL A 372 -9.23 1.55 3.45
CA VAL A 372 -8.12 2.50 3.46
C VAL A 372 -8.39 3.61 2.45
N LEU A 373 -8.25 4.85 2.89
CA LEU A 373 -8.39 6.07 2.10
C LEU A 373 -7.07 6.85 2.11
N SER A 374 -6.79 7.55 1.02
CA SER A 374 -5.76 8.56 0.94
C SER A 374 -6.43 9.93 0.79
N LEU A 375 -6.35 10.74 1.85
CA LEU A 375 -6.84 12.11 1.84
C LEU A 375 -5.80 13.02 1.21
N HIS A 376 -6.24 13.87 0.31
CA HIS A 376 -5.42 14.85 -0.37
C HIS A 376 -6.10 16.22 -0.36
N TYR A 377 -5.38 17.25 0.11
CA TYR A 377 -5.82 18.64 0.01
C TYR A 377 -5.38 19.24 -1.32
N VAL A 378 -6.34 19.64 -2.15
CA VAL A 378 -6.10 20.33 -3.42
C VAL A 378 -6.12 21.83 -3.16
N GLU A 379 -4.94 22.45 -3.16
CA GLU A 379 -4.77 23.86 -2.75
C GLU A 379 -5.52 24.83 -3.69
N GLU A 380 -5.57 24.53 -4.98
CA GLU A 380 -6.21 25.36 -5.99
C GLU A 380 -7.72 25.46 -5.79
N SER A 381 -8.36 24.35 -5.43
CA SER A 381 -9.81 24.30 -5.19
C SER A 381 -10.19 24.52 -3.72
N GLY A 382 -9.24 24.42 -2.79
CA GLY A 382 -9.55 24.42 -1.36
C GLY A 382 -10.33 23.17 -0.92
N GLU A 383 -10.18 22.06 -1.63
CA GLU A 383 -10.96 20.83 -1.43
C GLU A 383 -10.13 19.74 -0.74
N ILE A 384 -10.75 19.01 0.19
CA ILE A 384 -10.25 17.73 0.67
C ILE A 384 -10.92 16.62 -0.12
N GLN A 385 -10.13 15.73 -0.71
CA GLN A 385 -10.60 14.55 -1.43
C GLN A 385 -10.12 13.28 -0.75
N ALA A 386 -11.02 12.33 -0.49
CA ALA A 386 -10.70 11.02 0.05
C ALA A 386 -10.70 9.95 -1.04
N TRP A 387 -9.52 9.57 -1.51
CA TRP A 387 -9.35 8.57 -2.55
C TRP A 387 -9.31 7.16 -1.95
N LYS A 388 -10.15 6.26 -2.44
CA LYS A 388 -10.14 4.84 -2.04
C LYS A 388 -8.82 4.17 -2.43
N VAL A 389 -8.06 3.70 -1.45
CA VAL A 389 -6.87 2.85 -1.63
C VAL A 389 -7.29 1.39 -1.68
N THR A 390 -8.19 1.01 -0.79
CA THR A 390 -9.06 -0.16 -0.94
C THR A 390 -10.48 0.35 -1.20
N GLY A 391 -11.30 -0.45 -1.86
CA GLY A 391 -12.70 -0.12 -2.09
C GLY A 391 -13.58 -1.36 -2.12
N ASP A 392 -14.71 -1.22 -2.78
CA ASP A 392 -15.75 -2.23 -2.81
C ASP A 392 -16.36 -2.32 -4.23
N VAL A 393 -17.39 -3.16 -4.39
CA VAL A 393 -18.06 -3.38 -5.68
C VAL A 393 -18.84 -2.17 -6.19
N HIS A 394 -19.26 -1.29 -5.29
CA HIS A 394 -20.01 -0.07 -5.54
C HIS A 394 -19.05 1.06 -5.87
N VAL A 395 -18.10 1.35 -4.98
CA VAL A 395 -17.10 2.42 -5.15
C VAL A 395 -15.72 1.78 -5.08
N PRO A 396 -15.04 1.60 -6.22
CA PRO A 396 -13.79 0.88 -6.29
C PRO A 396 -12.62 1.72 -5.80
N ARG A 397 -11.49 1.08 -5.50
CA ARG A 397 -10.20 1.75 -5.32
C ARG A 397 -9.88 2.65 -6.52
N GLY A 398 -9.13 3.71 -6.26
CA GLY A 398 -8.74 4.71 -7.26
C GLY A 398 -9.82 5.75 -7.52
N VAL A 399 -10.93 5.71 -6.79
CA VAL A 399 -12.03 6.67 -6.90
C VAL A 399 -12.07 7.56 -5.66
N VAL A 400 -12.49 8.81 -5.84
CA VAL A 400 -12.84 9.70 -4.72
C VAL A 400 -14.14 9.19 -4.08
N SER A 401 -14.03 8.66 -2.85
CA SER A 401 -15.18 8.24 -2.07
C SER A 401 -16.03 9.43 -1.66
N TRP A 402 -15.38 10.50 -1.21
CA TRP A 402 -16.03 11.74 -0.81
C TRP A 402 -15.07 12.93 -0.88
N LYS A 403 -15.64 14.13 -0.98
CA LYS A 403 -14.91 15.39 -1.00
C LYS A 403 -15.73 16.52 -0.36
N PHE A 404 -15.06 17.52 0.20
CA PHE A 404 -15.70 18.72 0.74
C PHE A 404 -14.83 19.97 0.53
N ASP A 405 -15.49 21.13 0.39
CA ASP A 405 -14.83 22.43 0.17
C ASP A 405 -14.56 23.11 1.53
N THR A 406 -13.29 23.32 1.85
CA THR A 406 -12.86 23.91 3.13
C THR A 406 -13.12 25.42 3.22
N ARG A 407 -13.56 26.05 2.13
CA ARG A 407 -13.98 27.46 2.09
C ARG A 407 -15.45 27.62 2.44
N LEU A 408 -16.22 26.53 2.39
CA LEU A 408 -17.64 26.48 2.68
C LEU A 408 -17.88 25.89 4.08
N GLU A 409 -17.30 26.54 5.09
CA GLU A 409 -17.52 26.16 6.49
C GLU A 409 -18.98 26.41 6.89
N THR A 410 -19.63 25.38 7.40
CA THR A 410 -21.02 25.38 7.84
C THR A 410 -21.07 25.62 9.34
N ARG A 411 -21.94 26.52 9.80
CA ARG A 411 -22.09 26.72 11.25
C ARG A 411 -22.91 25.58 11.84
N ALA A 412 -22.57 25.16 13.04
CA ALA A 412 -23.35 24.15 13.75
C ALA A 412 -24.83 24.54 13.91
N SER A 413 -25.15 25.83 14.00
CA SER A 413 -26.52 26.36 14.06
C SER A 413 -27.33 26.15 12.78
N ASP A 414 -26.66 25.94 11.66
CA ASP A 414 -27.27 25.83 10.33
C ASP A 414 -27.55 24.36 9.98
N LEU A 415 -27.04 23.42 10.78
CA LEU A 415 -27.27 21.99 10.63
C LEU A 415 -28.60 21.58 11.27
N LEU A 416 -29.27 20.61 10.66
CA LEU A 416 -30.46 20.00 11.26
C LEU A 416 -30.08 19.34 12.59
N PRO A 417 -30.93 19.42 13.64
CA PRO A 417 -30.62 18.87 14.96
C PRO A 417 -30.26 17.37 14.96
N ASN A 418 -30.89 16.57 14.09
CA ASN A 418 -30.59 15.14 13.94
C ASN A 418 -29.21 14.89 13.33
N VAL A 419 -28.81 15.70 12.32
CA VAL A 419 -27.47 15.63 11.71
C VAL A 419 -26.40 16.01 12.73
N LEU A 420 -26.63 17.08 13.49
CA LEU A 420 -25.70 17.50 14.55
C LEU A 420 -25.60 16.44 15.65
N ALA A 421 -26.72 15.83 16.04
CA ALA A 421 -26.75 14.76 17.04
C ALA A 421 -26.00 13.52 16.56
N SER A 422 -26.17 13.08 15.31
CA SER A 422 -25.45 11.93 14.77
C SER A 422 -23.94 12.17 14.71
N LEU A 423 -23.51 13.36 14.31
CA LEU A 423 -22.08 13.72 14.27
C LEU A 423 -21.45 13.80 15.68
N ARG A 424 -22.27 14.02 16.73
CA ARG A 424 -21.83 14.13 18.12
C ARG A 424 -22.14 12.90 18.98
N ALA A 425 -22.58 11.79 18.38
CA ALA A 425 -23.07 10.64 19.14
C ALA A 425 -22.10 10.17 20.25
N ASP A 426 -20.79 10.20 20.00
CA ASP A 426 -19.78 9.77 20.99
C ASP A 426 -19.17 10.91 21.82
N ASP A 427 -19.53 12.18 21.57
CA ASP A 427 -19.08 13.30 22.41
C ASP A 427 -20.02 13.50 23.59
N ILE A 428 -19.85 12.66 24.62
CA ILE A 428 -20.63 12.70 25.87
C ILE A 428 -20.61 14.10 26.51
N THR A 429 -19.52 14.85 26.33
CA THR A 429 -19.36 16.18 26.92
C THR A 429 -20.04 17.27 26.11
N GLY A 430 -20.20 17.06 24.79
CA GLY A 430 -20.65 18.06 23.83
C GLY A 430 -19.75 19.28 23.72
N GLN A 431 -18.54 19.23 24.29
CA GLN A 431 -17.61 20.34 24.39
C GLN A 431 -16.51 20.30 23.33
N THR A 432 -16.37 19.21 22.58
CA THR A 432 -15.32 19.11 21.57
C THR A 432 -15.62 20.09 20.44
N PRO A 433 -14.77 21.11 20.21
CA PRO A 433 -14.97 22.03 19.10
C PRO A 433 -14.80 21.27 17.79
N MET A 434 -15.83 21.28 16.94
CA MET A 434 -15.84 20.64 15.63
C MET A 434 -15.96 21.70 14.54
N GLN A 435 -15.27 21.49 13.42
CA GLN A 435 -15.45 22.29 12.21
C GLN A 435 -16.31 21.51 11.22
N PHE A 436 -17.35 22.15 10.67
CA PHE A 436 -18.27 21.48 9.76
C PHE A 436 -18.11 22.01 8.35
N TYR A 437 -18.16 21.12 7.36
CA TYR A 437 -18.05 21.46 5.96
C TYR A 437 -19.11 20.69 5.17
N SER A 438 -19.71 21.35 4.18
CA SER A 438 -20.59 20.69 3.21
C SER A 438 -19.76 20.05 2.11
N GLY A 439 -20.18 18.86 1.69
CA GLY A 439 -19.50 18.11 0.65
C GLY A 439 -20.43 17.19 -0.12
N VAL A 440 -19.84 16.33 -0.93
CA VAL A 440 -20.54 15.26 -1.63
C VAL A 440 -19.75 13.96 -1.57
N GLY A 441 -20.44 12.85 -1.57
CA GLY A 441 -19.86 11.52 -1.64
C GLY A 441 -20.33 10.77 -2.86
N THR A 442 -19.50 9.85 -3.35
CA THR A 442 -19.78 9.05 -4.54
C THR A 442 -20.54 7.79 -4.12
N LEU A 443 -21.70 7.56 -4.72
CA LEU A 443 -22.47 6.32 -4.59
C LEU A 443 -22.61 5.66 -5.97
N SER A 444 -22.79 4.34 -5.97
CA SER A 444 -23.11 3.58 -7.18
C SER A 444 -23.71 2.23 -6.81
N THR A 445 -24.41 1.61 -7.76
CA THR A 445 -24.68 0.17 -7.65
C THR A 445 -23.40 -0.64 -7.87
N ALA A 446 -23.50 -1.95 -7.60
CA ALA A 446 -22.44 -2.91 -7.89
C ALA A 446 -21.96 -2.79 -9.35
N GLY A 447 -20.64 -2.84 -9.55
CA GLY A 447 -19.98 -2.68 -10.85
C GLY A 447 -19.50 -1.27 -11.15
N TYR A 448 -19.80 -0.28 -10.30
CA TYR A 448 -19.41 1.13 -10.49
C TYR A 448 -19.84 1.73 -11.84
N ILE A 449 -21.03 1.33 -12.31
CA ILE A 449 -21.54 1.61 -13.65
C ILE A 449 -21.85 3.12 -13.79
N PRO A 450 -21.37 3.80 -14.85
CA PRO A 450 -21.55 5.25 -14.98
C PRO A 450 -22.99 5.75 -14.97
N SER A 451 -23.94 4.99 -15.54
CA SER A 451 -25.35 5.38 -15.66
C SER A 451 -26.11 5.44 -14.33
N VAL A 452 -25.56 4.84 -13.29
CA VAL A 452 -26.16 4.72 -11.94
C VAL A 452 -25.22 5.27 -10.86
N ARG A 453 -24.18 6.02 -11.27
CA ARG A 453 -23.30 6.72 -10.36
C ARG A 453 -23.95 8.03 -9.95
N GLU A 454 -24.00 8.26 -8.66
CA GLU A 454 -24.64 9.43 -8.08
C GLU A 454 -23.69 10.12 -7.11
N GLU A 455 -23.85 11.43 -6.94
CA GLU A 455 -23.22 12.17 -5.86
C GLU A 455 -24.28 12.45 -4.79
N ASP A 456 -24.04 12.01 -3.56
CA ASP A 456 -24.92 12.26 -2.42
C ASP A 456 -24.37 13.41 -1.57
N PRO A 457 -25.19 14.43 -1.20
CA PRO A 457 -24.76 15.47 -0.28
C PRO A 457 -24.34 14.90 1.07
N LEU A 458 -23.30 15.47 1.67
CA LEU A 458 -22.84 15.08 3.01
C LEU A 458 -22.42 16.29 3.85
N VAL A 459 -22.32 16.06 5.15
CA VAL A 459 -21.70 16.98 6.10
C VAL A 459 -20.50 16.31 6.74
N ALA A 460 -19.32 16.87 6.55
CA ALA A 460 -18.09 16.44 7.20
C ALA A 460 -17.87 17.27 8.48
N ALA A 461 -17.65 16.59 9.61
CA ALA A 461 -17.23 17.19 10.87
C ALA A 461 -15.78 16.79 11.15
N ILE A 462 -14.90 17.78 11.22
CA ILE A 462 -13.52 17.59 11.66
C ILE A 462 -13.52 17.66 13.18
N VAL A 463 -13.35 16.50 13.83
CA VAL A 463 -13.35 16.38 15.29
C VAL A 463 -11.97 16.76 15.83
N ASN A 464 -10.92 16.24 15.21
CA ASN A 464 -9.53 16.59 15.50
C ASN A 464 -8.64 16.21 14.30
N ARG A 465 -7.31 16.31 14.46
CA ARG A 465 -6.33 15.98 13.40
C ARG A 465 -6.39 14.53 12.91
N ASN A 466 -6.91 13.63 13.73
CA ASN A 466 -6.89 12.19 13.52
C ASN A 466 -8.30 11.58 13.40
N GLU A 467 -9.35 12.39 13.48
CA GLU A 467 -10.73 11.91 13.40
C GLU A 467 -11.61 12.87 12.59
N ILE A 468 -12.31 12.30 11.60
CA ILE A 468 -13.33 12.95 10.78
C ILE A 468 -14.60 12.12 10.90
N ARG A 469 -15.75 12.77 11.01
CA ARG A 469 -17.07 12.12 10.96
C ARG A 469 -17.83 12.65 9.76
N ILE A 470 -18.50 11.78 9.03
CA ILE A 470 -19.29 12.17 7.86
C ILE A 470 -20.71 11.67 8.02
N LYS A 471 -21.67 12.58 7.87
CA LYS A 471 -23.09 12.25 7.77
C LYS A 471 -23.52 12.39 6.31
N TRP A 472 -23.78 11.24 5.68
CA TRP A 472 -24.39 11.16 4.35
C TRP A 472 -25.87 11.53 4.43
N SER A 473 -26.46 11.97 3.32
CA SER A 473 -27.88 12.34 3.31
C SER A 473 -28.78 11.10 3.34
N VAL A 474 -28.32 10.00 2.75
CA VAL A 474 -29.05 8.73 2.64
C VAL A 474 -28.95 7.83 3.88
N ASP A 475 -27.86 7.92 4.65
CA ASP A 475 -27.63 7.03 5.79
C ASP A 475 -28.21 7.62 7.08
N ASP A 476 -28.62 6.79 8.03
CA ASP A 476 -29.09 7.28 9.34
C ASP A 476 -27.93 7.62 10.29
N LEU A 477 -26.77 7.00 10.08
CA LEU A 477 -25.60 7.09 10.96
C LEU A 477 -24.50 7.97 10.38
N ALA A 478 -23.69 8.55 11.26
CA ALA A 478 -22.44 9.20 10.86
C ALA A 478 -21.32 8.15 10.81
N LEU A 479 -20.59 8.10 9.70
CA LEU A 479 -19.43 7.24 9.55
C LEU A 479 -18.19 7.91 10.14
N THR A 480 -17.39 7.15 10.88
CA THR A 480 -16.14 7.64 11.47
C THR A 480 -14.96 7.25 10.59
N TYR A 481 -14.05 8.20 10.41
CA TYR A 481 -12.78 8.02 9.72
C TYR A 481 -11.66 8.38 10.68
N ARG A 482 -10.66 7.51 10.78
CA ARG A 482 -9.50 7.72 11.66
C ARG A 482 -8.21 7.71 10.88
N ARG A 483 -7.30 8.63 11.21
CA ARG A 483 -5.99 8.68 10.57
C ARG A 483 -5.22 7.43 10.93
N TYR A 484 -4.62 6.79 9.94
CA TYR A 484 -3.64 5.75 10.20
C TYR A 484 -2.38 6.39 10.80
N PRO A 485 -2.02 6.12 12.07
CA PRO A 485 -0.94 6.82 12.76
C PRO A 485 0.46 6.36 12.31
N GLY A 486 0.51 5.40 11.38
CA GLY A 486 1.72 4.64 11.13
C GLY A 486 1.80 3.45 12.08
N ARG A 487 2.87 2.69 11.93
CA ARG A 487 3.08 1.46 12.66
C ARG A 487 4.06 1.65 13.81
N ASP A 488 3.67 1.28 15.01
CA ASP A 488 4.58 1.17 16.15
C ASP A 488 4.72 -0.29 16.58
N VAL A 489 5.70 -0.95 15.97
CA VAL A 489 6.01 -2.38 16.17
C VAL A 489 6.25 -2.72 17.65
N LEU A 490 6.72 -1.77 18.47
CA LEU A 490 6.97 -2.01 19.89
C LEU A 490 5.67 -2.15 20.69
N THR A 491 4.57 -1.62 20.16
CA THR A 491 3.23 -1.67 20.76
C THR A 491 2.35 -2.74 20.10
N GLU A 492 2.88 -3.60 19.26
CA GLU A 492 2.09 -4.66 18.63
C GLU A 492 2.05 -5.93 19.48
N ASN A 493 0.87 -6.52 19.58
CA ASN A 493 0.68 -7.87 20.10
C ASN A 493 0.93 -8.89 18.99
N VAL A 494 1.71 -9.92 19.29
CA VAL A 494 1.83 -11.10 18.44
C VAL A 494 0.64 -12.01 18.74
N ILE A 495 -0.28 -12.15 17.79
CA ILE A 495 -1.46 -13.03 17.94
C ILE A 495 -1.05 -14.49 17.73
N SER A 496 -0.29 -14.73 16.67
CA SER A 496 0.31 -16.01 16.32
C SER A 496 1.62 -15.77 15.55
N GLU A 497 2.38 -16.82 15.23
CA GLU A 497 3.63 -16.66 14.50
C GLU A 497 3.40 -15.95 13.16
N GLY A 498 3.95 -14.74 12.99
CA GLY A 498 3.81 -13.96 11.76
C GLY A 498 2.48 -13.21 11.62
N ILE A 499 1.64 -13.16 12.66
CA ILE A 499 0.45 -12.30 12.72
C ILE A 499 0.58 -11.32 13.89
N ARG A 500 0.51 -10.03 13.58
CA ARG A 500 0.64 -8.95 14.56
C ARG A 500 -0.58 -8.03 14.53
N ARG A 501 -0.95 -7.49 15.69
CA ARG A 501 -2.06 -6.54 15.85
C ARG A 501 -1.63 -5.35 16.71
N PRO A 502 -1.97 -4.11 16.35
CA PRO A 502 -1.77 -2.95 17.23
C PRO A 502 -2.45 -3.13 18.60
N THR A 503 -1.76 -2.81 19.70
CA THR A 503 -2.39 -2.83 21.05
C THR A 503 -3.38 -1.70 21.25
N VAL A 504 -3.11 -0.54 20.65
CA VAL A 504 -3.92 0.66 20.81
C VAL A 504 -5.08 0.56 19.81
N ALA A 505 -6.29 0.37 20.34
CA ALA A 505 -7.51 0.61 19.59
C ALA A 505 -7.52 2.08 19.14
N PHE A 506 -7.87 2.33 17.88
CA PHE A 506 -7.91 3.67 17.32
C PHE A 506 -8.86 4.62 18.06
#